data_AF-A0A197JCF2-F1
#
_entry.id   AF-A0A197JCF2-F1
#
_cell.length_a   1.000
_cell.length_b   1.000
_cell.length_c   1.000
_cell.angle_alpha   90.00
_cell.angle_beta   90.00
_cell.angle_gamma   90.00
#
_symmetry.space_group_name_H-M   'P 1'
#
loop_
_entity.id
_entity.type
_entity.pdbx_description
1 polymer ?
#
loop_
_entity_poly.entity_id
_entity_poly.type
_entity_poly.pdbx_seq_one_letter_code
_entity_poly.pdbx_strand_id
1 'polypeptide(L)'
;FELQDRGTPHTHFCIWTNNSIEQMIDDGIISCTLQQKNEEDRALVLKHQIHKCSAYCKSEPGSPCRFKFPKPPSSRRTYLSEEDGRYVLQREPGDERVNGYNMELLRFGRVNMEL
;
A
#
# COMPACT_ATOMS: atom_id res chain seq x y z
N PHE A 1 11.20 15.99 -6.31
CA PHE A 1 10.43 15.28 -7.34
C PHE A 1 11.44 14.62 -8.27
N GLU A 2 11.47 13.29 -8.32
CA GLU A 2 12.36 12.52 -9.18
C GLU A 2 11.49 11.64 -10.09
N LEU A 3 11.73 11.73 -11.40
CA LEU A 3 11.17 10.85 -12.41
C LEU A 3 12.29 9.91 -12.87
N GLN A 4 12.08 8.60 -12.78
CA GLN A 4 13.00 7.62 -13.32
C GLN A 4 12.30 6.81 -14.41
N ASP A 5 13.01 6.56 -15.52
CA ASP A 5 12.53 5.71 -16.61
C ASP A 5 13.17 4.32 -16.51
N ARG A 6 12.68 3.52 -15.55
CA ARG A 6 13.05 2.10 -15.39
C ARG A 6 11.85 1.19 -15.65
N GLY A 7 10.97 1.59 -16.58
CA GLY A 7 9.72 0.92 -16.89
C GLY A 7 8.55 1.90 -16.96
N THR A 8 7.50 1.69 -16.15
CA THR A 8 6.40 2.66 -16.05
C THR A 8 6.89 3.93 -15.34
N PRO A 9 6.46 5.14 -15.76
CA PRO A 9 6.79 6.37 -15.07
C PRO A 9 6.44 6.28 -13.58
N HIS A 10 7.44 6.46 -12.72
CA HIS A 10 7.23 6.51 -11.28
C HIS A 10 7.78 7.81 -10.69
N THR A 11 7.21 8.20 -9.55
CA THR A 11 7.59 9.42 -8.86
C THR A 11 7.74 9.13 -7.38
N HIS A 12 8.85 9.58 -6.81
CA HIS A 12 9.01 9.68 -5.36
C HIS A 12 8.62 11.09 -4.90
N PHE A 13 7.78 11.18 -3.88
CA PHE A 13 7.39 12.44 -3.26
C PHE A 13 7.31 12.29 -1.73
N CYS A 14 7.51 13.40 -1.04
CA CYS A 14 7.37 13.50 0.41
C CYS A 14 6.31 14.56 0.70
N ILE A 15 5.41 14.29 1.64
CA ILE A 15 4.32 15.19 2.00
C ILE A 15 4.58 15.72 3.40
N TRP A 16 4.70 17.03 3.50
CA TRP A 16 4.68 17.72 4.79
C TRP A 16 3.24 17.97 5.21
N THR A 17 2.92 17.57 6.43
CA THR A 17 1.59 17.63 7.01
C THR A 17 1.71 18.03 8.47
N ASN A 18 0.68 18.69 9.02
CA ASN A 18 0.59 19.00 10.45
C ASN A 18 0.08 17.80 11.26
N ASN A 19 -0.54 16.81 10.62
CA ASN A 19 -1.02 15.59 11.26
C ASN A 19 0.15 14.64 11.52
N SER A 20 0.13 13.98 12.68
CA SER A 20 1.08 12.90 12.97
C SER A 20 0.75 11.64 12.16
N ILE A 21 1.69 10.70 12.07
CA ILE A 21 1.46 9.43 11.37
C ILE A 21 0.35 8.63 12.06
N GLU A 22 0.33 8.63 13.39
CA GLU A 22 -0.69 7.96 14.20
C GLU A 22 -2.08 8.51 13.92
N GLN A 23 -2.20 9.84 13.81
CA GLN A 23 -3.47 10.47 13.46
C GLN A 23 -3.91 10.08 12.05
N MET A 24 -3.00 10.07 11.07
CA MET A 24 -3.33 9.66 9.70
C MET A 24 -3.73 8.18 9.59
N ILE A 25 -3.17 7.31 10.44
CA ILE A 25 -3.58 5.91 10.57
C ILE A 25 -4.99 5.83 11.15
N ASP A 26 -5.26 6.55 12.24
CA ASP A 26 -6.56 6.52 12.94
C ASP A 26 -7.69 7.09 12.09
N ASP A 27 -7.40 8.12 11.29
CA ASP A 27 -8.34 8.70 10.33
C ASP A 27 -8.57 7.78 9.11
N GLY A 28 -7.81 6.70 8.98
CA GLY A 28 -7.85 5.76 7.85
C GLY A 28 -7.29 6.35 6.55
N ILE A 29 -6.53 7.44 6.64
CA ILE A 29 -5.89 8.07 5.48
C ILE A 29 -4.79 7.15 4.96
N ILE A 30 -3.97 6.57 5.85
CA ILE A 30 -2.94 5.57 5.52
C ILE A 30 -3.47 4.18 5.87
N SER A 31 -3.65 3.32 4.87
CA SER A 31 -4.21 1.98 5.07
C SER A 31 -3.76 0.99 3.99
N CYS A 32 -4.16 -0.27 4.17
CA CYS A 32 -4.09 -1.30 3.14
C CYS A 32 -5.37 -2.14 3.10
N THR A 33 -6.53 -1.55 3.39
CA THR A 33 -7.80 -2.28 3.42
C THR A 33 -8.63 -2.17 2.14
N LEU A 34 -9.37 -3.21 1.79
CA LEU A 34 -10.45 -3.17 0.80
C LEU A 34 -11.75 -2.58 1.35
N GLN A 35 -11.92 -2.53 2.67
CA GLN A 35 -13.13 -1.99 3.28
C GLN A 35 -13.11 -0.46 3.22
N GLN A 36 -13.93 0.10 2.34
CA GLN A 36 -14.03 1.55 2.15
C GLN A 36 -15.40 2.07 2.55
N LYS A 37 -15.46 3.36 2.90
CA LYS A 37 -16.69 4.05 3.27
C LYS A 37 -17.69 4.16 2.09
N ASN A 38 -17.19 4.11 0.85
CA ASN A 38 -18.00 4.18 -0.36
C ASN A 38 -17.44 3.25 -1.46
N GLU A 39 -18.26 2.96 -2.46
CA GLU A 39 -17.92 2.04 -3.55
C GLU A 39 -16.91 2.62 -4.53
N GLU A 40 -16.85 3.95 -4.70
CA GLU A 40 -15.88 4.60 -5.59
C GLU A 40 -14.44 4.40 -5.11
N ASP A 41 -14.19 4.65 -3.82
CA ASP A 41 -12.89 4.42 -3.18
C ASP A 41 -12.53 2.93 -3.24
N ARG A 42 -13.51 2.04 -2.98
CA ARG A 42 -13.29 0.60 -3.10
C ARG A 42 -12.86 0.21 -4.51
N ALA A 43 -13.51 0.77 -5.54
CA ALA A 43 -13.15 0.54 -6.93
C ALA A 43 -11.74 1.06 -7.26
N LEU A 44 -11.33 2.20 -6.70
CA LEU A 44 -9.97 2.72 -6.86
C LEU A 44 -8.93 1.79 -6.23
N VAL A 45 -9.15 1.30 -5.01
CA VAL A 45 -8.25 0.34 -4.34
C VAL A 45 -8.15 -0.95 -5.15
N LEU A 46 -9.28 -1.53 -5.56
CA LEU A 46 -9.32 -2.75 -6.37
C LEU A 46 -8.59 -2.60 -7.71
N LYS A 47 -8.69 -1.42 -8.33
CA LYS A 47 -8.07 -1.15 -9.63
C LYS A 47 -6.57 -0.89 -9.54
N HIS A 48 -6.12 -0.15 -8.52
CA HIS A 48 -4.77 0.42 -8.49
C HIS A 48 -3.87 -0.13 -7.38
N GLN A 49 -4.41 -0.70 -6.31
CA GLN A 49 -3.64 -1.11 -5.13
C GLN A 49 -3.60 -2.62 -4.90
N ILE A 50 -4.10 -3.44 -5.82
CA ILE A 50 -4.00 -4.89 -5.71
C ILE A 50 -2.70 -5.38 -6.33
N HIS A 51 -1.82 -5.93 -5.50
CA HIS A 51 -0.60 -6.59 -5.95
C HIS A 51 -0.94 -7.86 -6.75
N LYS A 52 -0.58 -7.82 -8.04
CA LYS A 52 -0.62 -8.97 -8.94
C LYS A 52 0.80 -9.41 -9.23
N CYS A 53 1.10 -10.68 -8.94
CA CYS A 53 2.43 -11.19 -9.21
C CYS A 53 2.67 -11.26 -10.73
N SER A 54 3.86 -10.85 -11.15
CA SER A 54 4.34 -10.93 -12.54
C SER A 54 5.76 -11.49 -12.56
N ALA A 55 6.34 -11.66 -13.75
CA ALA A 55 7.74 -12.06 -13.92
C ALA A 55 8.74 -11.15 -13.17
N TYR A 56 8.33 -9.90 -12.86
CA TYR A 56 9.17 -8.97 -12.11
C TYR A 56 9.35 -9.36 -10.64
N CYS A 57 8.32 -9.95 -10.01
CA CYS A 57 8.36 -10.35 -8.61
C CYS A 57 8.47 -11.87 -8.39
N LYS A 58 8.18 -12.66 -9.42
CA LYS A 58 8.40 -14.10 -9.46
C LYS A 58 9.34 -14.41 -10.61
N SER A 59 10.59 -14.69 -10.29
CA SER A 59 11.62 -15.03 -11.27
C SER A 59 11.32 -16.34 -11.98
N GLU A 60 10.69 -17.29 -11.29
CA GLU A 60 10.36 -18.62 -11.81
C GLU A 60 8.96 -19.05 -11.38
N PRO A 61 8.27 -19.91 -12.15
CA PRO A 61 7.01 -20.52 -11.73
C PRO A 61 7.17 -21.23 -10.38
N GLY A 62 6.33 -20.87 -9.41
CA GLY A 62 6.38 -21.44 -8.06
C GLY A 62 7.34 -20.73 -7.09
N SER A 63 8.17 -19.79 -7.56
CA SER A 63 9.02 -19.01 -6.66
C SER A 63 8.17 -18.13 -5.72
N PRO A 64 8.63 -17.89 -4.47
CA PRO A 64 7.99 -16.92 -3.59
C PRO A 64 8.01 -15.54 -4.26
N CYS A 65 7.00 -14.72 -3.97
CA CYS A 65 7.01 -13.33 -4.40
C CYS A 65 8.16 -12.60 -3.70
N ARG A 66 9.03 -11.92 -4.45
CA ARG A 66 10.15 -11.13 -3.88
C ARG A 66 9.69 -10.06 -2.88
N PHE A 67 8.46 -9.58 -3.05
CA PHE A 67 7.80 -8.60 -2.19
C PHE A 67 7.01 -9.23 -1.04
N LYS A 68 7.12 -10.56 -0.88
CA LYS A 68 6.48 -11.35 0.18
C LYS A 68 4.94 -11.31 0.18
N PHE A 69 4.33 -11.14 -1.00
CA PHE A 69 2.88 -11.30 -1.16
C PHE A 69 2.47 -12.77 -1.35
N PRO A 70 1.31 -13.21 -0.80
CA PRO A 70 0.39 -12.46 0.07
C PRO A 70 1.03 -12.11 1.43
N LYS A 71 0.86 -10.87 1.89
CA LYS A 71 1.33 -10.45 3.21
C LYS A 71 0.42 -11.06 4.27
N PRO A 72 0.94 -11.63 5.36
CA PRO A 72 0.11 -12.21 6.40
C PRO A 72 -0.78 -11.13 7.03
N PRO A 73 -1.98 -11.50 7.53
CA PRO A 73 -2.73 -10.65 8.43
C PRO A 73 -1.86 -10.20 9.59
N SER A 74 -1.99 -8.95 9.99
CA SER A 74 -1.19 -8.34 11.05
C SER A 74 -2.09 -7.90 12.21
N SER A 75 -1.48 -7.43 13.29
CA SER A 75 -2.15 -6.99 14.52
C SER A 75 -3.38 -6.08 14.28
N ARG A 76 -4.20 -5.91 15.33
CA ARG A 76 -5.39 -5.04 15.34
C ARG A 76 -5.16 -3.56 14.96
N ARG A 77 -3.91 -3.10 14.86
CA ARG A 77 -3.58 -1.71 14.52
C ARG A 77 -2.22 -1.64 13.83
N THR A 78 -2.09 -0.73 12.88
CA THR A 78 -0.80 -0.36 12.28
C THR A 78 0.19 0.11 13.36
N TYR A 79 1.44 -0.34 13.28
CA TYR A 79 2.48 -0.01 14.27
C TYR A 79 3.86 0.13 13.62
N LEU A 80 4.79 0.82 14.29
CA LEU A 80 6.19 0.89 13.88
C LEU A 80 6.94 -0.35 14.41
N SER A 81 7.51 -1.15 13.51
CA SER A 81 8.39 -2.28 13.87
C SER A 81 9.70 -1.75 14.45
N GLU A 82 10.00 -2.12 15.70
CA GLU A 82 11.27 -1.77 16.35
C GLU A 82 12.48 -2.48 15.73
N GLU A 83 12.27 -3.65 15.12
CA GLU A 83 13.32 -4.42 14.44
C GLU A 83 13.74 -3.78 13.12
N ASP A 84 12.76 -3.32 12.33
CA ASP A 84 12.98 -2.89 10.95
C ASP A 84 12.98 -1.36 10.77
N GLY A 85 12.49 -0.61 11.77
CA GLY A 85 12.21 0.82 11.65
C GLY A 85 11.13 1.15 10.62
N ARG A 86 10.24 0.19 10.30
CA ARG A 86 9.21 0.31 9.26
C ARG A 86 7.81 0.13 9.84
N TYR A 87 6.84 0.84 9.27
CA TYR A 87 5.45 0.64 9.64
C TYR A 87 4.92 -0.69 9.09
N VAL A 88 4.35 -1.50 9.98
CA VAL A 88 3.57 -2.69 9.65
C VAL A 88 2.11 -2.28 9.68
N LEU A 89 1.50 -2.22 8.49
CA LEU A 89 0.08 -1.85 8.34
C LEU A 89 -0.83 -2.94 8.88
N GLN A 90 -1.91 -2.56 9.57
CA GLN A 90 -3.01 -3.45 9.93
C GLN A 90 -3.59 -4.09 8.68
N ARG A 91 -3.82 -5.39 8.74
CA ARG A 91 -4.30 -6.18 7.61
C ARG A 91 -5.28 -7.23 8.07
N GLU A 92 -6.52 -7.10 7.62
CA GLU A 92 -7.57 -8.09 7.85
C GLU A 92 -7.48 -9.24 6.82
N PRO A 93 -8.07 -10.41 7.11
CA PRO A 93 -8.24 -11.46 6.11
C PRO A 93 -8.95 -10.93 4.85
N GLY A 94 -8.41 -11.24 3.68
CA GLY A 94 -8.86 -10.72 2.38
C GLY A 94 -8.07 -9.51 1.87
N ASP A 95 -7.34 -8.81 2.75
CA ASP A 95 -6.51 -7.66 2.38
C ASP A 95 -5.07 -8.08 2.05
N GLU A 96 -4.72 -9.37 2.01
CA GLU A 96 -3.34 -9.90 1.92
C GLU A 96 -2.54 -9.39 0.71
N ARG A 97 -3.24 -8.92 -0.33
CA ARG A 97 -2.65 -8.44 -1.58
C ARG A 97 -2.77 -6.93 -1.78
N VAL A 98 -3.32 -6.20 -0.82
CA VAL A 98 -3.51 -4.75 -0.94
C VAL A 98 -2.20 -4.04 -0.56
N ASN A 99 -1.71 -3.17 -1.44
CA ASN A 99 -0.57 -2.31 -1.15
C ASN A 99 -0.93 -1.27 -0.10
N GLY A 100 0.08 -0.75 0.61
CA GLY A 100 -0.12 0.43 1.46
C GLY A 100 -0.41 1.65 0.59
N TYR A 101 -1.45 2.40 0.93
CA TYR A 101 -1.86 3.58 0.18
C TYR A 101 -2.28 4.71 1.11
N ASN A 102 -2.22 5.93 0.59
CA ASN A 102 -2.89 7.10 1.13
C ASN A 102 -4.15 7.35 0.30
N MET A 103 -5.33 7.31 0.92
CA MET A 103 -6.60 7.35 0.16
C MET A 103 -6.78 8.67 -0.59
N GLU A 104 -6.40 9.81 0.00
CA GLU A 104 -6.53 11.11 -0.66
C GLU A 104 -5.62 11.21 -1.90
N LEU A 105 -4.39 10.68 -1.80
CA LEU A 105 -3.50 10.60 -2.95
C LEU A 105 -3.99 9.63 -4.00
N LEU A 106 -4.65 8.54 -3.59
CA LEU A 106 -5.20 7.58 -4.53
C LEU A 106 -6.34 8.19 -5.33
N ARG A 107 -7.22 8.97 -4.69
CA ARG A 107 -8.28 9.73 -5.35
C ARG A 107 -7.72 10.74 -6.35
N PHE A 108 -6.67 11.46 -5.96
CA PHE A 108 -6.03 12.46 -6.81
C PHE A 108 -5.26 11.84 -7.97
N GLY A 109 -4.30 10.96 -7.66
CA GLY A 109 -3.34 10.44 -8.62
C GLY A 109 -3.84 9.27 -9.44
N ARG A 110 -4.78 8.46 -8.91
CA ARG A 110 -5.34 7.27 -9.58
C ARG A 110 -4.26 6.34 -10.15
N VAL A 111 -3.19 6.16 -9.38
CA VAL A 111 -2.03 5.33 -9.71
C VAL A 111 -1.71 4.40 -8.55
N ASN A 112 -0.99 3.32 -8.86
CA ASN A 112 -0.43 2.47 -7.82
C ASN A 112 0.53 3.29 -6.94
N MET A 113 0.52 3.01 -5.63
CA MET A 113 1.47 3.56 -4.68
C MET A 113 1.93 2.46 -3.73
N GLU A 114 3.11 2.68 -3.15
CA GLU A 114 3.68 1.83 -2.12
C GLU A 114 4.22 2.76 -1.04
N LEU A 115 3.54 2.75 0.11
CA LEU A 115 3.95 3.47 1.33
C LEU A 115 4.94 2.65 2.16
#